data_AF-A0A2V8BS02-F1
#
_entry.id   AF-A0A2V8BS02-F1
#
_cell.length_a   1.000
_cell.length_b   1.000
_cell.length_c   1.000
_cell.angle_alpha   90.00
_cell.angle_beta   90.00
_cell.angle_gamma   90.00
#
_symmetry.space_group_name_H-M   'P 1'
#
loop_
_entity.id
_entity.type
_entity.pdbx_description
1 polymer ?
#
loop_
_entity_poly.entity_id
_entity_poly.type
_entity_poly.pdbx_seq_one_letter_code
_entity_poly.pdbx_strand_id
1 'polypeptide(L)'
;MPIAVNGVVMPLLDLIGSLEIIAGAHGVGRMSALHAALRALRHATVTSDVEAFSALVAEQYLRILGDGSWFAAMRPALDAYVDTTQERVTGVVRLKLLKGDCAVVDCQVAGASPRMIAVTKS
;
A
#
# COMPACT_ATOMS: atom_id res chain seq x y z
N MET A 1 -1.28 -0.94 5.81
CA MET A 1 -0.61 -2.23 5.49
C MET A 1 -1.64 -3.27 5.08
N PRO A 2 -1.38 -4.10 4.05
CA PRO A 2 -2.30 -5.16 3.62
C PRO A 2 -2.33 -6.31 4.63
N ILE A 3 -3.52 -6.88 4.87
CA ILE A 3 -3.73 -7.97 5.85
C ILE A 3 -4.59 -9.12 5.30
N ALA A 4 -5.13 -9.00 4.08
CA ALA A 4 -6.04 -9.99 3.51
C ALA A 4 -5.91 -10.11 1.98
N VAL A 5 -6.25 -11.27 1.45
CA VAL A 5 -6.39 -11.50 0.00
C VAL A 5 -7.64 -12.36 -0.22
N ASN A 6 -8.49 -11.99 -1.19
CA ASN A 6 -9.78 -12.64 -1.46
C ASN A 6 -10.68 -12.80 -0.22
N GLY A 7 -10.65 -11.84 0.70
CA GLY A 7 -11.43 -11.89 1.96
C GLY A 7 -10.85 -12.80 3.04
N VAL A 8 -9.73 -13.49 2.79
CA VAL A 8 -9.03 -14.30 3.79
C VAL A 8 -7.97 -13.44 4.47
N VAL A 9 -8.12 -13.24 5.77
CA VAL A 9 -7.12 -12.56 6.61
C VAL A 9 -5.95 -13.51 6.83
N MET A 10 -4.73 -13.03 6.61
CA MET A 10 -3.53 -13.86 6.73
C MET A 10 -2.29 -13.04 7.15
N PRO A 11 -1.28 -13.68 7.75
CA PRO A 11 0.01 -13.05 8.06
C PRO A 11 0.70 -12.47 6.83
N LEU A 12 1.59 -11.47 7.01
CA LEU A 12 2.26 -10.78 5.91
C LEU A 12 3.03 -11.72 4.97
N LEU A 13 3.72 -12.73 5.52
CA LEU A 13 4.49 -13.68 4.72
C LEU A 13 3.56 -14.52 3.82
N ASP A 14 2.46 -15.02 4.37
CA ASP A 14 1.45 -15.79 3.65
C ASP A 14 0.70 -14.94 2.63
N LEU A 15 0.49 -13.66 2.96
CA LEU A 15 -0.07 -12.67 2.05
C LEU A 15 0.82 -12.47 0.84
N ILE A 16 2.12 -12.24 1.06
CA ILE A 16 3.10 -12.05 -0.02
C ILE A 16 3.17 -13.32 -0.87
N GLY A 17 3.23 -14.50 -0.26
CA GLY A 17 3.25 -15.78 -0.97
C GLY A 17 1.98 -16.01 -1.79
N SER A 18 0.81 -15.72 -1.23
CA SER A 18 -0.47 -15.80 -1.95
C SER A 18 -0.52 -14.83 -3.12
N LEU A 19 -0.02 -13.60 -2.93
CA LEU A 19 0.04 -12.60 -3.98
C LEU A 19 1.00 -13.03 -5.10
N GLU A 20 2.12 -13.66 -4.76
CA GLU A 20 3.08 -14.20 -5.72
C GLU A 20 2.47 -15.29 -6.58
N ILE A 21 1.72 -16.22 -5.98
CA ILE A 21 1.02 -17.28 -6.73
C ILE A 21 -0.04 -16.65 -7.66
N ILE A 22 -0.88 -15.75 -7.14
CA ILE A 22 -2.01 -15.18 -7.90
C ILE A 22 -1.50 -14.27 -9.03
N ALA A 23 -0.59 -13.35 -8.72
CA ALA A 23 -0.05 -12.41 -9.70
C ALA A 23 0.90 -13.11 -10.68
N GLY A 24 1.76 -14.03 -10.18
CA GLY A 24 2.68 -14.81 -10.99
C GLY A 24 1.99 -15.69 -12.01
N ALA A 25 0.85 -16.31 -11.67
CA ALA A 25 0.03 -17.06 -12.64
C ALA A 25 -0.45 -16.21 -13.83
N HIS A 26 -0.45 -14.89 -13.70
CA HIS A 26 -0.87 -13.94 -14.74
C HIS A 26 0.31 -13.16 -15.32
N GLY A 27 1.56 -13.49 -14.98
CA GLY A 27 2.75 -12.76 -15.41
C GLY A 27 2.94 -11.39 -14.76
N VAL A 28 2.18 -11.10 -13.70
CA VAL A 28 2.21 -9.83 -12.97
C VAL A 28 3.12 -9.97 -11.75
N GLY A 29 4.03 -9.03 -11.52
CA GLY A 29 4.89 -9.04 -10.34
C GLY A 29 4.11 -8.71 -9.07
N ARG A 30 4.36 -9.43 -7.96
CA ARG A 30 3.71 -9.20 -6.65
C ARG A 30 3.77 -7.73 -6.20
N MET A 31 4.92 -7.09 -6.39
CA MET A 31 5.12 -5.68 -6.05
C MET A 31 4.24 -4.75 -6.88
N SER A 32 4.05 -5.04 -8.17
CA SER A 32 3.20 -4.22 -9.04
C SER A 32 1.73 -4.29 -8.65
N ALA A 33 1.23 -5.49 -8.34
CA ALA A 33 -0.15 -5.69 -7.90
C ALA A 33 -0.40 -4.98 -6.55
N LEU A 34 0.51 -5.16 -5.59
CA LEU A 34 0.40 -4.50 -4.29
C LEU A 34 0.48 -2.97 -4.41
N HIS A 35 1.39 -2.46 -5.24
CA HIS A 35 1.55 -1.04 -5.46
C HIS A 35 0.31 -0.43 -6.10
N ALA A 36 -0.27 -1.08 -7.11
CA ALA A 36 -1.49 -0.64 -7.77
C ALA A 36 -2.66 -0.55 -6.78
N ALA A 37 -2.86 -1.59 -5.95
CA ALA A 37 -3.90 -1.59 -4.92
C ALA A 37 -3.69 -0.47 -3.90
N LEU A 38 -2.47 -0.33 -3.35
CA LEU A 38 -2.18 0.69 -2.34
C LEU A 38 -2.35 2.10 -2.90
N ARG A 39 -1.93 2.33 -4.15
CA ARG A 39 -2.06 3.62 -4.82
C ARG A 39 -3.53 3.99 -5.03
N ALA A 40 -4.35 3.06 -5.51
CA ALA A 40 -5.78 3.30 -5.69
C ALA A 40 -6.46 3.66 -4.37
N LEU A 41 -6.17 2.90 -3.31
CA LEU A 41 -6.74 3.16 -2.00
C LEU A 41 -6.31 4.52 -1.46
N ARG A 42 -5.02 4.85 -1.57
CA ARG A 42 -4.48 6.14 -1.09
C ARG A 42 -5.11 7.33 -1.82
N HIS A 43 -5.25 7.27 -3.15
CA HIS A 43 -5.93 8.33 -3.91
C HIS A 43 -7.41 8.49 -3.49
N ALA A 44 -8.08 7.41 -3.09
CA ALA A 44 -9.47 7.47 -2.63
C ALA A 44 -9.62 7.99 -1.19
N THR A 45 -8.59 7.82 -0.34
CA THR A 45 -8.64 8.14 1.10
C THR A 45 -7.95 9.46 1.48
N VAL A 46 -6.98 9.89 0.69
CA VAL A 46 -6.06 10.97 1.04
C VAL A 46 -6.28 12.17 0.11
N THR A 47 -6.22 13.38 0.68
CA THR A 47 -6.31 14.62 -0.10
C THR A 47 -5.02 14.87 -0.90
N SER A 48 -5.12 15.64 -1.98
CA SER A 48 -3.97 16.00 -2.83
C SER A 48 -2.82 16.62 -2.04
N ASP A 49 -3.12 17.44 -1.04
CA ASP A 49 -2.09 18.14 -0.24
C ASP A 49 -1.27 17.16 0.61
N VAL A 50 -1.93 16.16 1.20
CA VAL A 50 -1.26 15.12 1.98
C VAL A 50 -0.45 14.20 1.08
N GLU A 51 -0.93 13.92 -0.15
CA GLU A 51 -0.16 13.17 -1.14
C GLU A 51 1.11 13.93 -1.57
N ALA A 52 0.99 15.23 -1.86
CA ALA A 52 2.12 16.09 -2.20
C ALA A 52 3.13 16.20 -1.05
N PHE A 53 2.67 16.40 0.18
CA PHE A 53 3.55 16.47 1.33
C PHE A 53 4.23 15.12 1.64
N SER A 54 3.55 14.00 1.39
CA SER A 54 4.15 12.67 1.54
C SER A 54 5.32 12.44 0.57
N ALA A 55 5.30 13.06 -0.61
CA ALA A 55 6.44 13.04 -1.52
C ALA A 55 7.65 13.78 -0.94
N LEU A 56 7.44 14.96 -0.33
CA LEU A 56 8.49 15.71 0.36
C LEU A 56 9.07 14.93 1.54
N VAL A 57 8.21 14.25 2.32
CA VAL A 57 8.64 13.38 3.42
C VAL A 57 9.52 12.24 2.91
N ALA A 58 9.16 11.61 1.79
CA ALA A 58 9.96 10.56 1.18
C ALA A 58 11.36 11.06 0.75
N GLU A 59 11.45 12.27 0.18
CA GLU A 59 12.74 12.90 -0.14
C GLU A 59 13.60 13.14 1.12
N GLN A 60 12.98 13.54 2.23
CA GLN A 60 13.71 13.71 3.49
C GLN A 60 14.21 12.38 4.07
N TYR A 61 13.45 11.30 3.94
CA TYR A 61 13.94 9.96 4.29
C TYR A 61 15.15 9.56 3.44
N LEU A 62 15.12 9.81 2.13
CA LEU A 62 16.26 9.53 1.27
C LEU A 62 17.51 10.31 1.69
N ARG A 63 17.34 11.56 2.09
CA ARG A 63 18.45 12.36 2.63
C ARG A 63 19.01 11.76 3.91
N ILE A 64 18.15 11.39 4.87
CA ILE A 64 18.57 10.73 6.12
C ILE A 64 19.36 9.44 5.83
N LEU A 65 18.90 8.64 4.87
CA LEU A 65 19.58 7.41 4.46
C LEU A 65 20.93 7.71 3.77
N GLY A 66 20.96 8.69 2.87
CA GLY A 66 22.17 9.11 2.16
C GLY A 66 23.24 9.65 3.10
N ASP A 67 22.83 10.42 4.11
CA ASP A 67 23.72 11.00 5.12
C ASP A 67 24.10 10.00 6.23
N GLY A 68 23.62 8.75 6.17
CA GLY A 68 23.84 7.73 7.20
C GLY A 68 23.22 8.09 8.57
N SER A 69 22.34 9.08 8.62
CA SER A 69 21.83 9.71 9.84
C SER A 69 20.55 9.03 10.36
N TRP A 70 20.46 7.70 10.25
CA TRP A 70 19.25 6.92 10.60
C TRP A 70 18.75 7.17 12.03
N PHE A 71 19.65 7.44 12.97
CA PHE A 71 19.31 7.70 14.37
C PHE A 71 19.04 9.18 14.70
N ALA A 72 18.99 10.05 13.68
CA ALA A 72 18.68 11.46 13.89
C ALA A 72 17.25 11.66 14.42
N ALA A 73 17.06 12.70 15.25
CA ALA A 73 15.76 13.07 15.82
C ALA A 73 14.69 13.38 14.75
N MET A 74 15.11 13.69 13.53
CA MET A 74 14.21 13.92 12.40
C MET A 74 13.47 12.64 11.98
N ARG A 75 14.11 11.46 12.07
CA ARG A 75 13.48 10.20 11.61
C ARG A 75 12.19 9.88 12.39
N PRO A 76 12.16 9.90 13.73
CA PRO A 76 10.91 9.70 14.48
C PRO A 76 9.80 10.71 14.15
N ALA A 77 10.15 11.96 13.82
CA ALA A 77 9.17 12.97 13.43
C ALA A 77 8.52 12.64 12.08
N LEU A 78 9.31 12.17 11.11
CA LEU A 78 8.80 11.68 9.83
C LEU A 78 7.99 10.39 10.00
N ASP A 79 8.43 9.48 10.88
CA ASP A 79 7.71 8.23 11.17
C ASP A 79 6.30 8.54 11.70
N ALA A 80 6.18 9.49 12.64
CA ALA A 80 4.88 9.90 13.18
C ALA A 80 3.95 10.49 12.11
N TYR A 81 4.48 11.25 11.14
CA TYR A 81 3.69 11.73 10.01
C TYR A 81 3.19 10.57 9.14
N VAL A 82 4.05 9.60 8.85
CA VAL A 82 3.66 8.43 8.04
C VAL A 82 2.60 7.60 8.76
N ASP A 83 2.76 7.37 10.07
CA ASP A 83 1.81 6.59 10.85
C ASP A 83 0.43 7.24 10.87
N THR A 84 0.36 8.55 11.18
CA THR A 84 -0.90 9.30 11.25
C THR A 84 -1.63 9.35 9.91
N THR A 85 -0.90 9.50 8.80
CA THR A 85 -1.53 9.52 7.46
C THR A 85 -1.99 8.12 7.03
N GLN A 86 -1.29 7.06 7.43
CA GLN A 86 -1.66 5.69 7.09
C GLN A 86 -2.86 5.13 7.88
N GLU A 87 -3.23 5.74 9.01
CA GLU A 87 -4.41 5.32 9.79
C GLU A 87 -5.71 5.34 8.98
N ARG A 88 -5.83 6.28 8.05
CA ARG A 88 -7.03 6.47 7.22
C ARG A 88 -7.02 5.66 5.92
N VAL A 89 -5.91 5.02 5.59
CA VAL A 89 -5.74 4.25 4.34
C VAL A 89 -6.25 2.82 4.56
N THR A 90 -7.56 2.68 4.72
CA THR A 90 -8.24 1.39 4.97
C THR A 90 -9.37 1.16 3.99
N GLY A 91 -9.39 0.00 3.33
CA GLY A 91 -10.43 -0.32 2.35
C GLY A 91 -10.03 -1.45 1.41
N VAL A 92 -11.00 -1.95 0.67
CA VAL A 92 -10.91 -3.12 -0.22
C VAL A 92 -10.66 -2.67 -1.65
N VAL A 93 -9.69 -3.28 -2.35
CA VAL A 93 -9.38 -2.96 -3.74
C VAL A 93 -9.46 -4.19 -4.60
N ARG A 94 -10.32 -4.18 -5.62
CA ARG A 94 -10.46 -5.26 -6.60
C ARG A 94 -9.51 -5.03 -7.75
N LEU A 95 -8.67 -6.02 -8.04
CA LEU A 95 -7.72 -5.98 -9.15
C LEU A 95 -8.10 -7.03 -10.20
N LYS A 96 -7.98 -6.65 -11.47
CA LYS A 96 -8.04 -7.55 -12.62
C LYS A 96 -6.63 -7.74 -13.15
N LEU A 97 -6.20 -9.00 -13.18
CA LEU A 97 -4.87 -9.40 -13.63
C LEU A 97 -5.02 -10.07 -14.99
N LEU A 98 -4.33 -9.57 -16.01
CA LEU A 98 -4.48 -10.01 -17.40
C LEU A 98 -3.12 -10.01 -18.10
N LYS A 99 -2.56 -11.21 -18.38
CA LYS A 99 -1.38 -11.41 -19.25
C LYS A 99 -0.24 -10.39 -19.05
N GLY A 100 0.17 -10.17 -17.80
CA GLY A 100 1.24 -9.25 -17.43
C GLY A 100 0.76 -7.86 -17.00
N ASP A 101 -0.52 -7.55 -17.19
CA ASP A 101 -1.12 -6.28 -16.81
C ASP A 101 -1.97 -6.38 -15.53
N CYS A 102 -2.06 -5.27 -14.81
CA CYS A 102 -2.77 -5.12 -13.54
C CYS A 102 -3.65 -3.87 -13.59
N ALA A 103 -4.97 -4.06 -13.64
CA ALA A 103 -5.95 -2.98 -13.67
C ALA A 103 -6.78 -2.97 -12.39
N VAL A 104 -7.04 -1.78 -11.85
CA VAL A 104 -7.95 -1.59 -10.71
C VAL A 104 -9.38 -1.56 -11.23
N VAL A 105 -10.24 -2.44 -10.71
CA VAL A 105 -11.65 -2.55 -11.12
C VAL A 105 -12.56 -1.76 -10.19
N ASP A 106 -12.32 -1.88 -8.88
CA ASP A 106 -13.15 -1.28 -7.86
C ASP A 106 -12.28 -0.95 -6.62
N CYS A 107 -12.65 0.11 -5.91
CA CYS A 107 -11.98 0.55 -4.71
C CYS A 107 -13.02 1.07 -3.71
N GLN A 108 -13.18 0.36 -2.60
CA GLN A 108 -14.13 0.68 -1.55
C GLN A 108 -13.37 1.08 -0.28
N VAL A 109 -13.53 2.33 0.13
CA VAL A 109 -12.94 2.84 1.36
C VAL A 109 -13.80 2.42 2.54
N ALA A 110 -13.20 1.80 3.56
CA ALA A 110 -13.89 1.45 4.78
C ALA A 110 -13.87 2.64 5.75
N GLY A 111 -15.02 3.00 6.33
CA GLY A 111 -15.10 3.96 7.42
C GLY A 111 -14.49 3.39 8.71
N ALA A 112 -13.57 4.15 9.31
CA ALA A 112 -12.96 3.97 10.64
C ALA A 112 -12.98 2.54 11.25
N SER A 113 -12.05 1.68 10.77
CA SER A 113 -11.55 0.41 11.35
C SER A 113 -12.04 -0.91 10.71
N PRO A 114 -11.21 -1.99 10.61
CA PRO A 114 -9.74 -2.06 10.63
C PRO A 114 -9.15 -2.51 9.27
N ARG A 115 -8.08 -1.82 8.85
CA ARG A 115 -6.86 -2.31 8.13
C ARG A 115 -6.99 -3.31 6.96
N MET A 116 -8.14 -3.51 6.34
CA MET A 116 -8.30 -4.59 5.37
C MET A 116 -8.11 -4.12 3.91
N ILE A 117 -6.90 -4.24 3.37
CA ILE A 117 -6.72 -4.27 1.90
C ILE A 117 -7.01 -5.70 1.46
N ALA A 118 -8.19 -5.97 0.92
CA ALA A 118 -8.51 -7.25 0.31
C ALA A 118 -8.37 -7.13 -1.21
N VAL A 119 -7.40 -7.84 -1.78
CA VAL A 119 -7.24 -7.96 -3.23
C VAL A 119 -8.17 -9.08 -3.71
N THR A 120 -9.17 -8.74 -4.53
CA THR A 120 -10.11 -9.74 -5.08
C THR A 120 -9.93 -9.87 -6.59
N LYS A 121 -9.87 -11.10 -7.09
CA LYS A 121 -9.80 -11.43 -8.53
C LYS A 121 -11.19 -11.34 -9.20
N SER A 122 -11.22 -10.94 -10.47
CA SER A 122 -12.29 -11.24 -11.44
C SER A 122 -11.71 -12.00 -12.63
#